data_AF-A0A947GJF2-F1
#
_entry.id   AF-A0A947GJF2-F1
#
_cell.length_a   1.000
_cell.length_b   1.000
_cell.length_c   1.000
_cell.angle_alpha   90.00
_cell.angle_beta   90.00
_cell.angle_gamma   90.00
#
_symmetry.space_group_name_H-M   'P 1'
#
loop_
_entity.id
_entity.type
_entity.pdbx_description
1 polymer ?
#
loop_
_entity_poly.entity_id
_entity_poly.type
_entity_poly.pdbx_seq_one_letter_code
_entity_poly.pdbx_strand_id
1 'polypeptide(L)'
;MRFVALTVAAAILIALPLVTTGYVVYLANLLLTFTVLCLGMHIVIGETGQFSLAHAAFYGIGIYAAGIAGTSFGTPFPVSILIGGLAAAAIGFVIGMVALRMRDIYLALATFAFGEAMQWVFLNWNAVTGGPNGLRIAPARLFGLELVTDKDAYPFVVATAVAMLVLTVIVARARLGRSFRAVRESEIAAQAMGVPVQRTKVVAFGISAFFAGIAGGMFTLFSTYIHPDSLGFQTTILVLTMVVVGGLGSIGGAVGGAIAFGLISELLRQAPSFQEIAYGAILILFMMYAPKGLFAFLADRFRGARHA
;
A
#
# COMPACT_ATOMS: atom_id res chain seq x y z
N MET A 1 10.92 -10.83 -24.24
CA MET A 1 11.36 -9.77 -23.29
C MET A 1 10.56 -9.76 -21.97
N ARG A 2 9.21 -9.71 -21.96
CA ARG A 2 8.43 -9.69 -20.70
C ARG A 2 8.61 -10.94 -19.82
N PHE A 3 8.60 -12.14 -20.41
CA PHE A 3 8.84 -13.38 -19.66
C PHE A 3 10.25 -13.45 -19.08
N VAL A 4 11.26 -12.99 -19.83
CA VAL A 4 12.66 -12.93 -19.36
C VAL A 4 12.82 -11.95 -18.18
N ALA A 5 12.18 -10.78 -18.24
CA ALA A 5 12.19 -9.82 -17.13
C ALA A 5 11.50 -10.38 -15.88
N LEU A 6 10.38 -11.10 -16.04
CA LEU A 6 9.67 -11.76 -14.95
C LEU A 6 10.48 -12.90 -14.32
N THR A 7 11.14 -13.72 -15.14
CA THR A 7 12.00 -14.81 -14.64
C THR A 7 13.24 -14.28 -13.93
N VAL A 8 13.83 -13.18 -14.42
CA VAL A 8 14.96 -12.52 -13.74
C VAL A 8 14.52 -11.90 -12.41
N ALA A 9 13.37 -11.22 -12.38
CA ALA A 9 12.82 -10.68 -11.12
C ALA A 9 12.51 -11.78 -10.10
N ALA A 10 11.93 -12.90 -10.54
CA ALA A 10 11.68 -14.06 -9.69
C ALA A 10 12.98 -14.69 -9.18
N ALA A 11 14.00 -14.82 -10.03
CA ALA A 11 15.31 -15.35 -9.65
C ALA A 11 16.02 -14.45 -8.63
N ILE A 12 15.97 -13.12 -8.80
CA ILE A 12 16.51 -12.15 -7.84
C ILE A 12 15.79 -12.28 -6.50
N LEU A 13 14.45 -12.32 -6.50
CA LEU A 13 13.67 -12.45 -5.28
C LEU A 13 14.00 -13.74 -4.52
N ILE A 14 14.18 -14.86 -5.21
CA ILE A 14 14.50 -16.15 -4.58
C ILE A 14 15.95 -16.19 -4.08
N ALA A 15 16.90 -15.60 -4.82
CA ALA A 15 18.32 -15.62 -4.46
C ALA A 15 18.67 -14.65 -3.32
N LEU A 16 17.91 -13.57 -3.13
CA LEU A 16 18.19 -12.52 -2.17
C LEU A 16 18.42 -13.03 -0.72
N PRO A 17 17.55 -13.84 -0.09
CA PRO A 17 17.75 -14.28 1.30
C PRO A 17 18.94 -15.24 1.49
N LEU A 18 19.35 -15.93 0.42
CA LEU A 18 20.43 -16.93 0.44
C LEU A 18 21.82 -16.27 0.43
N VAL A 19 21.95 -15.08 -0.18
CA VAL A 19 23.24 -14.44 -0.44
C VAL A 19 23.48 -13.21 0.46
N THR A 20 22.43 -12.71 1.12
CA THR A 20 22.48 -11.41 1.83
C THR A 20 22.34 -11.49 3.35
N THR A 21 22.61 -10.36 4.02
CA THR A 21 22.52 -10.16 5.46
C THR A 21 21.06 -10.00 5.93
N GLY A 22 20.80 -10.16 7.23
CA GLY A 22 19.45 -9.99 7.81
C GLY A 22 18.84 -8.62 7.53
N TYR A 23 19.64 -7.55 7.58
CA TYR A 23 19.19 -6.19 7.30
C TYR A 23 18.66 -5.99 5.88
N VAL A 24 19.35 -6.54 4.88
CA VAL A 24 18.90 -6.42 3.47
C VAL A 24 17.59 -7.18 3.26
N VAL A 25 17.41 -8.30 3.96
CA VAL A 25 16.16 -9.08 3.93
C VAL A 25 15.03 -8.32 4.62
N TYR A 26 15.27 -7.70 5.78
CA TYR A 26 14.33 -6.80 6.44
C TYR A 26 13.89 -5.66 5.49
N LEU A 27 14.86 -5.01 4.84
CA LEU A 27 14.57 -3.92 3.91
C LEU A 27 13.75 -4.42 2.71
N ALA A 28 14.06 -5.60 2.19
CA ALA A 28 13.27 -6.22 1.12
C ALA A 28 11.83 -6.53 1.57
N ASN A 29 11.64 -7.06 2.78
CA ASN A 29 10.31 -7.28 3.38
C ASN A 29 9.51 -5.97 3.49
N LEU A 30 10.18 -4.90 3.93
CA LEU A 30 9.59 -3.58 4.04
C LEU A 30 9.16 -3.02 2.68
N LEU A 31 10.02 -3.11 1.65
CA LEU A 31 9.72 -2.65 0.29
C LEU A 31 8.58 -3.44 -0.36
N LEU A 32 8.52 -4.76 -0.14
CA LEU A 32 7.42 -5.60 -0.62
C LEU A 32 6.10 -5.24 0.07
N THR A 33 6.14 -4.92 1.36
CA THR A 33 4.98 -4.43 2.12
C THR A 33 4.49 -3.10 1.55
N PHE A 34 5.38 -2.12 1.36
CA PHE A 34 5.03 -0.84 0.71
C PHE A 34 4.55 -1.00 -0.72
N THR A 35 5.03 -2.02 -1.45
CA THR A 35 4.51 -2.35 -2.78
C THR A 35 3.03 -2.72 -2.71
N VAL A 36 2.61 -3.52 -1.72
CA VAL A 36 1.19 -3.86 -1.53
C VAL A 36 0.35 -2.63 -1.14
N LEU A 37 0.87 -1.73 -0.28
CA LEU A 37 0.22 -0.44 -0.02
C LEU A 37 0.05 0.38 -1.30
N CYS A 38 1.11 0.50 -2.10
CA CYS A 38 1.11 1.24 -3.35
C CYS A 38 0.12 0.65 -4.37
N LEU A 39 0.00 -0.68 -4.45
CA LEU A 39 -1.01 -1.35 -5.27
C LEU A 39 -2.43 -1.02 -4.79
N GLY A 40 -2.67 -1.02 -3.48
CA GLY A 40 -3.94 -0.58 -2.91
C GLY A 40 -4.27 0.86 -3.28
N MET A 41 -3.33 1.78 -3.08
CA MET A 41 -3.51 3.20 -3.40
C MET A 41 -3.67 3.45 -4.90
N HIS A 42 -3.00 2.66 -5.73
CA HIS A 42 -3.16 2.65 -7.18
C HIS A 42 -4.59 2.27 -7.60
N ILE A 43 -5.27 1.37 -6.90
CA ILE A 43 -6.68 1.05 -7.21
C ILE A 43 -7.58 2.27 -7.01
N VAL A 44 -7.40 3.02 -5.93
CA VAL A 44 -8.29 4.15 -5.60
C VAL A 44 -7.94 5.42 -6.39
N ILE A 45 -6.68 5.80 -6.43
CA ILE A 45 -6.23 7.03 -7.13
C ILE A 45 -6.01 6.72 -8.62
N GLY A 46 -5.27 5.66 -8.91
CA GLY A 46 -4.83 5.33 -10.26
C GLY A 46 -5.95 4.80 -11.17
N GLU A 47 -6.76 3.85 -10.70
CA GLU A 47 -7.82 3.25 -11.54
C GLU A 47 -9.14 4.01 -11.46
N THR A 48 -9.59 4.45 -10.27
CA THR A 48 -10.86 5.19 -10.13
C THR A 48 -10.76 6.71 -10.12
N GLY A 49 -9.57 7.31 -9.96
CA GLY A 49 -9.43 8.78 -9.91
C GLY A 49 -9.89 9.42 -8.60
N GLN A 50 -10.02 8.65 -7.52
CA GLN A 50 -10.45 9.16 -6.22
C GLN A 50 -9.24 9.56 -5.39
N PHE A 51 -9.07 10.85 -5.10
CA PHE A 51 -7.98 11.32 -4.25
C PHE A 51 -8.32 11.08 -2.78
N SER A 52 -7.56 10.21 -2.11
CA SER A 52 -7.79 9.77 -0.73
C SER A 52 -6.50 9.76 0.07
N LEU A 53 -6.58 10.23 1.32
CA LEU A 53 -5.47 10.34 2.26
C LEU A 53 -5.61 9.41 3.49
N ALA A 54 -6.44 8.37 3.38
CA ALA A 54 -6.75 7.43 4.47
C ALA A 54 -5.83 6.19 4.55
N HIS A 55 -4.87 6.02 3.64
CA HIS A 55 -4.12 4.76 3.50
C HIS A 55 -3.35 4.34 4.75
N ALA A 56 -2.72 5.28 5.47
CA ALA A 56 -2.02 4.98 6.71
C ALA A 56 -2.96 4.44 7.81
N ALA A 57 -4.20 4.94 7.89
CA ALA A 57 -5.19 4.44 8.84
C ALA A 57 -5.58 2.99 8.54
N PHE A 58 -5.83 2.64 7.27
CA PHE A 58 -6.14 1.25 6.89
C PHE A 58 -4.95 0.31 7.11
N TYR A 59 -3.74 0.79 6.85
CA TYR A 59 -2.51 0.07 7.19
C TYR A 59 -2.42 -0.22 8.69
N GLY A 60 -2.63 0.80 9.52
CA GLY A 60 -2.66 0.67 10.97
C GLY A 60 -3.72 -0.29 11.48
N ILE A 61 -4.96 -0.19 10.96
CA ILE A 61 -6.05 -1.14 11.27
C ILE A 61 -5.60 -2.56 10.96
N GLY A 62 -4.94 -2.77 9.82
CA GLY A 62 -4.38 -4.07 9.43
C GLY A 62 -3.34 -4.59 10.42
N ILE A 63 -2.38 -3.75 10.83
CA ILE A 63 -1.34 -4.13 11.80
C ILE A 63 -1.97 -4.53 13.14
N TYR A 64 -2.86 -3.72 13.70
CA TYR A 64 -3.46 -4.01 15.00
C TYR A 64 -4.36 -5.24 14.92
N ALA A 65 -5.23 -5.35 13.92
CA ALA A 65 -6.12 -6.50 13.78
C ALA A 65 -5.34 -7.81 13.57
N ALA A 66 -4.33 -7.83 12.70
CA ALA A 66 -3.50 -9.00 12.47
C ALA A 66 -2.59 -9.32 13.68
N GLY A 67 -2.01 -8.29 14.30
CA GLY A 67 -1.13 -8.42 15.47
C GLY A 67 -1.87 -8.95 16.69
N ILE A 68 -3.09 -8.46 16.95
CA ILE A 68 -3.95 -8.96 18.03
C ILE A 68 -4.43 -10.38 17.72
N ALA A 69 -4.83 -10.66 16.48
CA ALA A 69 -5.22 -12.01 16.05
C ALA A 69 -4.10 -13.03 16.32
N GLY A 70 -2.88 -12.73 15.87
CA GLY A 70 -1.72 -13.59 16.08
C GLY A 70 -1.30 -13.71 17.55
N THR A 71 -1.25 -12.59 18.28
CA THR A 71 -0.71 -12.56 19.64
C THR A 71 -1.69 -13.08 20.69
N SER A 72 -2.97 -12.68 20.59
CA SER A 72 -3.98 -12.99 21.61
C SER A 72 -4.70 -14.31 21.34
N PHE A 73 -4.99 -14.59 20.06
CA PHE A 73 -5.76 -15.79 19.68
C PHE A 73 -4.87 -16.90 19.11
N GLY A 74 -3.58 -16.65 18.89
CA GLY A 74 -2.64 -17.65 18.37
C GLY A 74 -2.98 -18.11 16.96
N THR A 75 -3.71 -17.31 16.18
CA THR A 75 -4.17 -17.71 14.85
C THR A 75 -2.99 -17.89 13.89
N PRO A 76 -3.06 -18.84 12.95
CA PRO A 76 -2.04 -18.99 11.92
C PRO A 76 -1.86 -17.69 11.15
N PHE A 77 -0.62 -17.31 10.84
CA PHE A 77 -0.33 -15.99 10.24
C PHE A 77 -1.14 -15.68 8.97
N PRO A 78 -1.46 -16.62 8.04
CA PRO A 78 -2.25 -16.29 6.86
C PRO A 78 -3.66 -15.82 7.24
N VAL A 79 -4.23 -16.42 8.30
CA VAL A 79 -5.53 -16.06 8.84
C VAL A 79 -5.45 -14.71 9.52
N SER A 80 -4.40 -14.44 10.30
CA SER A 80 -4.17 -13.14 10.94
C SER A 80 -4.08 -12.01 9.92
N ILE A 81 -3.31 -12.21 8.84
CA ILE A 81 -3.19 -11.24 7.74
C ILE A 81 -4.55 -11.01 7.07
N LEU A 82 -5.30 -12.08 6.78
CA LEU A 82 -6.61 -11.98 6.17
C LEU A 82 -7.61 -11.24 7.08
N ILE A 83 -7.57 -11.47 8.40
CA ILE A 83 -8.37 -10.73 9.38
C ILE A 83 -8.03 -9.24 9.32
N GLY A 84 -6.74 -8.88 9.25
CA GLY A 84 -6.30 -7.50 9.09
C GLY A 84 -6.82 -6.85 7.80
N GLY A 85 -6.71 -7.56 6.68
CA GLY A 85 -7.27 -7.12 5.40
C GLY A 85 -8.79 -6.93 5.45
N LEU A 86 -9.53 -7.90 5.99
CA LEU A 86 -10.99 -7.85 6.09
C LEU A 86 -11.48 -6.77 7.06
N ALA A 87 -10.80 -6.56 8.19
CA ALA A 87 -11.11 -5.48 9.12
C ALA A 87 -10.94 -4.10 8.48
N ALA A 88 -9.81 -3.89 7.79
CA ALA A 88 -9.57 -2.67 7.04
C ALA A 88 -10.58 -2.48 5.91
N ALA A 89 -10.93 -3.55 5.18
CA ALA A 89 -11.95 -3.52 4.14
C ALA A 89 -13.33 -3.13 4.70
N ALA A 90 -13.75 -3.72 5.83
CA ALA A 90 -15.03 -3.44 6.45
C ALA A 90 -15.14 -1.96 6.85
N ILE A 91 -14.12 -1.42 7.53
CA ILE A 91 -14.07 0.01 7.87
C ILE A 91 -13.99 0.86 6.59
N GLY A 92 -13.19 0.44 5.61
CA GLY A 92 -13.09 1.09 4.30
C GLY A 92 -14.43 1.18 3.58
N PHE A 93 -15.24 0.12 3.57
CA PHE A 93 -16.59 0.15 2.99
C PHE A 93 -17.50 1.15 3.71
N VAL A 94 -17.47 1.18 5.05
CA VAL A 94 -18.27 2.12 5.84
C VAL A 94 -17.86 3.57 5.55
N ILE A 95 -16.56 3.86 5.62
CA ILE A 95 -16.03 5.19 5.34
C ILE A 95 -16.27 5.57 3.88
N GLY A 96 -16.07 4.66 2.94
CA GLY A 96 -16.35 4.88 1.52
C GLY A 96 -17.82 5.25 1.29
N MET A 97 -18.77 4.58 1.93
CA MET A 97 -20.19 4.90 1.78
C MET A 97 -20.55 6.32 2.26
N VAL A 98 -19.87 6.82 3.28
CA VAL A 98 -20.12 8.16 3.86
C VAL A 98 -19.31 9.24 3.14
N ALA A 99 -18.00 9.05 3.02
CA ALA A 99 -17.07 10.05 2.50
C ALA A 99 -17.26 10.29 1.00
N LEU A 100 -17.66 9.27 0.22
CA LEU A 100 -17.84 9.40 -1.22
C LEU A 100 -19.10 10.17 -1.63
N ARG A 101 -19.86 10.72 -0.67
CA ARG A 101 -20.88 11.74 -0.94
C ARG A 101 -20.26 13.10 -1.26
N MET A 102 -18.98 13.27 -0.92
CA MET A 102 -18.21 14.50 -1.14
C MET A 102 -17.47 14.45 -2.48
N ARG A 103 -17.23 15.61 -3.09
CA ARG A 103 -16.51 15.73 -4.37
C ARG A 103 -15.08 16.23 -4.16
N ASP A 104 -14.17 15.70 -4.97
CA ASP A 104 -12.80 16.20 -5.18
C ASP A 104 -12.02 16.46 -3.88
N ILE A 105 -11.78 17.74 -3.58
CA ILE A 105 -10.96 18.19 -2.44
C ILE A 105 -11.64 17.86 -1.11
N TYR A 106 -12.97 17.85 -1.05
CA TYR A 106 -13.69 17.51 0.17
C TYR A 106 -13.53 16.02 0.54
N LEU A 107 -13.43 15.14 -0.45
CA LEU A 107 -13.12 13.73 -0.22
C LEU A 107 -11.71 13.57 0.37
N ALA A 108 -10.74 14.32 -0.17
CA ALA A 108 -9.37 14.35 0.35
C ALA A 108 -9.33 14.80 1.81
N LEU A 109 -10.03 15.89 2.13
CA LEU A 109 -10.10 16.43 3.48
C LEU A 109 -10.79 15.47 4.46
N ALA A 110 -11.89 14.83 4.04
CA ALA A 110 -12.59 13.85 4.87
C ALA A 110 -11.75 12.60 5.14
N THR A 111 -11.02 12.11 4.14
CA THR A 111 -10.12 10.95 4.30
C THR A 111 -8.88 11.28 5.12
N PHE A 112 -8.37 12.51 5.02
CA PHE A 112 -7.34 13.04 5.92
C PHE A 112 -7.84 13.09 7.37
N ALA A 113 -9.01 13.68 7.60
CA ALA A 113 -9.62 13.76 8.93
C ALA A 113 -9.87 12.36 9.53
N PHE A 114 -10.29 11.40 8.71
CA PHE A 114 -10.39 9.99 9.13
C PHE A 114 -9.02 9.42 9.49
N GLY A 115 -7.98 9.70 8.69
CA GLY A 115 -6.61 9.29 8.97
C GLY A 115 -6.13 9.76 10.34
N GLU A 116 -6.25 11.06 10.60
CA GLU A 116 -5.91 11.67 11.88
C GLU A 116 -6.77 11.13 13.03
N ALA A 117 -8.09 11.03 12.84
CA ALA A 117 -8.97 10.44 13.86
C ALA A 117 -8.54 9.01 14.22
N MET A 118 -8.12 8.21 13.24
CA MET A 118 -7.63 6.86 13.51
C MET A 118 -6.30 6.85 14.27
N GLN A 119 -5.40 7.80 14.00
CA GLN A 119 -4.17 7.98 14.79
C GLN A 119 -4.49 8.28 16.26
N TRP A 120 -5.48 9.15 16.51
CA TRP A 120 -5.98 9.39 17.88
C TRP A 120 -6.57 8.15 18.51
N VAL A 121 -7.32 7.34 17.75
CA VAL A 121 -7.84 6.05 18.24
C VAL A 121 -6.69 5.11 18.61
N PHE A 122 -5.64 5.00 17.78
CA PHE A 122 -4.49 4.15 18.08
C PHE A 122 -3.74 4.59 19.34
N LEU A 123 -3.65 5.90 19.59
CA LEU A 123 -3.00 6.45 20.79
C LEU A 123 -3.84 6.32 22.07
N ASN A 124 -5.16 6.39 21.98
CA ASN A 124 -6.02 6.47 23.17
C ASN A 124 -6.73 5.15 23.51
N TRP A 125 -6.81 4.19 22.59
CA TRP A 125 -7.46 2.91 22.82
C TRP A 125 -6.56 1.90 23.54
N ASN A 126 -6.15 2.25 24.76
CA ASN A 126 -5.20 1.49 25.59
C ASN A 126 -5.53 -0.01 25.69
N ALA A 127 -6.80 -0.37 25.82
CA ALA A 127 -7.24 -1.76 25.98
C ALA A 127 -6.97 -2.66 24.75
N VAL A 128 -6.85 -2.07 23.55
CA VAL A 128 -6.73 -2.82 22.29
C VAL A 128 -5.36 -2.58 21.65
N THR A 129 -4.89 -1.33 21.60
CA THR A 129 -3.65 -0.97 20.89
C THR A 129 -2.44 -0.83 21.82
N GLY A 130 -2.64 -0.85 23.14
CA GLY A 130 -1.60 -0.50 24.11
C GLY A 130 -1.35 1.01 24.23
N GLY A 131 -2.08 1.83 23.46
CA GLY A 131 -2.00 3.29 23.48
C GLY A 131 -0.58 3.80 23.19
N PRO A 132 -0.05 4.78 23.94
CA PRO A 132 1.29 5.32 23.72
C PRO A 132 2.42 4.31 23.98
N ASN A 133 2.14 3.19 24.65
CA ASN A 133 3.14 2.14 24.88
C ASN A 133 3.31 1.21 23.67
N GLY A 134 2.50 1.38 22.63
CA GLY A 134 2.47 0.51 21.46
C GLY A 134 2.04 -0.92 21.76
N LEU A 135 2.14 -1.77 20.74
CA LEU A 135 1.79 -3.18 20.82
C LEU A 135 2.99 -4.05 20.48
N ARG A 136 3.33 -4.98 21.39
CA ARG A 136 4.31 -6.03 21.12
C ARG A 136 3.63 -7.19 20.40
N ILE A 137 4.19 -7.56 19.26
CA ILE A 137 3.65 -8.56 18.35
C ILE A 137 4.43 -9.86 18.57
N ALA A 138 3.71 -10.95 18.87
CA ALA A 138 4.33 -12.27 18.98
C ALA A 138 4.83 -12.75 17.60
N PRO A 139 5.92 -13.54 17.54
CA PRO A 139 6.39 -14.16 16.31
C PRO A 139 5.26 -14.89 15.60
N ALA A 140 5.19 -14.74 14.27
CA ALA A 140 4.10 -15.33 13.50
C ALA A 140 4.20 -16.86 13.50
N ARG A 141 3.07 -17.55 13.67
CA ARG A 141 3.03 -19.02 13.75
C ARG A 141 2.33 -19.63 12.54
N LEU A 142 2.85 -20.75 12.04
CA LEU A 142 2.18 -21.58 11.04
C LEU A 142 2.34 -23.06 11.41
N PHE A 143 1.24 -23.72 11.79
CA PHE A 143 1.22 -25.16 12.12
C PHE A 143 2.36 -25.62 13.05
N GLY A 144 2.70 -24.79 14.05
CA GLY A 144 3.77 -25.09 15.03
C GLY A 144 5.16 -24.56 14.67
N LEU A 145 5.36 -24.01 13.46
CA LEU A 145 6.57 -23.28 13.10
C LEU A 145 6.44 -21.81 13.53
N GLU A 146 7.41 -21.32 14.27
CA GLU A 146 7.52 -19.89 14.61
C GLU A 146 8.47 -19.20 13.63
N LEU A 147 7.99 -18.13 13.01
CA LEU A 147 8.80 -17.25 12.16
C LEU A 147 9.50 -16.24 13.05
N VAL A 148 10.75 -16.56 13.43
CA VAL A 148 11.55 -15.74 14.34
C VAL A 148 12.47 -14.80 13.58
N THR A 149 12.97 -15.21 12.42
CA THR A 149 13.93 -14.43 11.62
C THR A 149 13.26 -13.74 10.45
N ASP A 150 13.77 -12.57 10.04
CA ASP A 150 13.37 -11.89 8.79
C ASP A 150 13.46 -12.80 7.56
N LYS A 151 14.46 -13.71 7.55
CA LYS A 151 14.68 -14.71 6.51
C LYS A 151 13.56 -15.76 6.44
N ASP A 152 12.99 -16.11 7.60
CA ASP A 152 11.91 -17.09 7.69
C ASP A 152 10.59 -16.45 7.21
N ALA A 153 10.38 -15.16 7.52
CA ALA A 153 9.23 -14.40 7.08
C ALA A 153 9.25 -14.07 5.57
N TYR A 154 10.43 -13.84 5.00
CA TYR A 154 10.62 -13.40 3.62
C TYR A 154 9.85 -14.19 2.53
N PRO A 155 9.90 -15.54 2.47
CA PRO A 155 9.14 -16.28 1.45
C PRO A 155 7.64 -16.03 1.53
N PHE A 156 7.09 -15.84 2.73
CA PHE A 156 5.66 -15.56 2.93
C PHE A 156 5.29 -14.13 2.56
N VAL A 157 6.17 -13.17 2.85
CA VAL A 157 6.02 -11.77 2.41
C VAL A 157 6.03 -11.70 0.88
N VAL A 158 6.97 -12.38 0.21
CA VAL A 158 7.02 -12.47 -1.25
C VAL A 158 5.76 -13.13 -1.80
N ALA A 159 5.35 -14.28 -1.25
CA ALA A 159 4.15 -14.98 -1.71
C ALA A 159 2.89 -14.10 -1.60
N THR A 160 2.74 -13.38 -0.48
CA THR A 160 1.61 -12.46 -0.27
C THR A 160 1.69 -11.27 -1.23
N ALA A 161 2.86 -10.65 -1.39
CA ALA A 161 3.04 -9.54 -2.33
C ALA A 161 2.72 -9.93 -3.78
N VAL A 162 3.17 -11.12 -4.21
CA VAL A 162 2.86 -11.67 -5.54
C VAL A 162 1.37 -11.97 -5.67
N ALA A 163 0.73 -12.57 -4.66
CA ALA A 163 -0.71 -12.81 -4.66
C ALA A 163 -1.52 -11.51 -4.81
N MET A 164 -1.13 -10.46 -4.09
CA MET A 164 -1.78 -9.15 -4.17
C MET A 164 -1.52 -8.47 -5.52
N LEU A 165 -0.32 -8.60 -6.10
CA LEU A 165 -0.04 -8.12 -7.45
C LEU A 165 -0.90 -8.82 -8.51
N VAL A 166 -1.01 -10.15 -8.43
CA VAL A 166 -1.87 -10.95 -9.31
C VAL A 166 -3.32 -10.52 -9.16
N LEU A 167 -3.80 -10.33 -7.92
CA LEU A 167 -5.14 -9.85 -7.64
C LEU A 167 -5.39 -8.48 -8.27
N THR A 168 -4.45 -7.53 -8.18
CA THR A 168 -4.55 -6.22 -8.84
C THR A 168 -4.70 -6.38 -10.36
N VAL A 169 -3.91 -7.25 -10.99
CA VAL A 169 -3.99 -7.51 -12.44
C VAL A 169 -5.34 -8.11 -12.82
N ILE A 170 -5.86 -9.04 -12.01
CA ILE A 170 -7.17 -9.66 -12.22
C ILE A 170 -8.27 -8.59 -12.12
N VAL A 171 -8.27 -7.78 -11.06
CA VAL A 171 -9.24 -6.70 -10.84
C VAL A 171 -9.20 -5.68 -11.98
N ALA A 172 -8.00 -5.27 -12.41
CA ALA A 172 -7.80 -4.29 -13.49
C ALA A 172 -8.31 -4.81 -14.85
N ARG A 173 -8.26 -6.12 -15.11
CA ARG A 173 -8.75 -6.74 -16.35
C ARG A 173 -10.23 -7.13 -16.28
N ALA A 174 -10.78 -7.31 -15.09
CA ALA A 174 -12.18 -7.66 -14.88
C ALA A 174 -13.15 -6.53 -15.27
N ARG A 175 -14.45 -6.83 -15.25
CA ARG A 175 -15.52 -5.82 -15.46
C ARG A 175 -15.41 -4.68 -14.43
N LEU A 176 -15.00 -4.98 -13.21
CA LEU A 176 -14.75 -3.99 -12.15
C LEU A 176 -13.70 -2.96 -12.57
N GLY A 177 -12.51 -3.40 -13.02
CA GLY A 177 -11.46 -2.48 -13.50
C GLY A 177 -11.90 -1.62 -14.69
N ARG A 178 -12.71 -2.15 -15.61
CA ARG A 178 -13.30 -1.35 -16.69
C ARG A 178 -14.24 -0.27 -16.16
N SER A 179 -15.07 -0.60 -15.17
CA SER A 179 -15.96 0.38 -14.53
C SER A 179 -15.18 1.45 -13.76
N PHE A 180 -14.05 1.09 -13.14
CA PHE A 180 -13.18 2.04 -12.46
C PHE A 180 -12.62 3.09 -13.41
N ARG A 181 -12.06 2.64 -14.55
CA ARG A 181 -11.53 3.55 -15.58
C ARG A 181 -12.60 4.43 -16.19
N ALA A 182 -13.80 3.89 -16.45
CA ALA A 182 -14.92 4.70 -16.95
C ALA A 182 -15.29 5.83 -15.98
N VAL A 183 -15.39 5.52 -14.68
CA VAL A 183 -15.65 6.52 -13.63
C VAL A 183 -14.53 7.56 -13.55
N ARG A 184 -13.26 7.14 -13.69
CA ARG A 184 -12.10 8.02 -13.68
C ARG A 184 -12.09 9.00 -14.86
N GLU A 185 -12.50 8.56 -16.05
CA GLU A 185 -12.52 9.40 -17.26
C GLU A 185 -13.65 10.44 -17.21
N SER A 186 -14.86 10.01 -16.88
CA SER A 186 -15.99 10.93 -16.67
C SER A 186 -17.12 10.24 -15.92
N GLU A 187 -17.42 10.75 -14.72
CA GLU A 187 -18.54 10.26 -13.90
C GLU A 187 -19.88 10.40 -14.62
N ILE A 188 -20.08 11.52 -15.33
CA ILE A 188 -21.32 11.81 -16.05
C ILE A 188 -21.50 10.83 -17.22
N ALA A 189 -20.43 10.60 -17.99
CA ALA A 189 -20.49 9.65 -19.11
C ALA A 189 -20.67 8.21 -18.62
N ALA A 190 -19.96 7.81 -17.56
CA ALA A 190 -20.12 6.49 -16.96
C ALA A 190 -21.55 6.26 -16.47
N GLN A 191 -22.15 7.27 -15.83
CA GLN A 191 -23.54 7.21 -15.37
C GLN A 191 -24.54 7.12 -16.53
N ALA A 192 -24.34 7.88 -17.61
CA ALA A 192 -25.17 7.81 -18.82
C ALA A 192 -25.11 6.42 -19.49
N MET A 193 -23.96 5.73 -19.37
CA MET A 193 -23.77 4.35 -19.86
C MET A 193 -24.25 3.28 -18.86
N GLY A 194 -24.95 3.66 -17.78
CA GLY A 194 -25.54 2.74 -16.80
C GLY A 194 -24.57 2.20 -15.75
N VAL A 195 -23.36 2.76 -15.61
CA VAL A 195 -22.42 2.39 -14.55
C VAL A 195 -22.85 3.05 -13.23
N PRO A 196 -23.05 2.29 -12.14
CA PRO A 196 -23.43 2.86 -10.85
C PRO A 196 -22.22 3.52 -10.16
N VAL A 197 -21.91 4.77 -10.54
CA VAL A 197 -20.72 5.54 -10.10
C VAL A 197 -20.44 5.43 -8.60
N GLN A 198 -21.45 5.69 -7.76
CA GLN A 198 -21.29 5.67 -6.31
C GLN A 198 -20.85 4.28 -5.79
N ARG A 199 -21.50 3.21 -6.27
CA ARG A 199 -21.17 1.84 -5.86
C ARG A 199 -19.78 1.46 -6.33
N THR A 200 -19.45 1.83 -7.57
CA THR A 200 -18.14 1.59 -8.16
C THR A 200 -17.02 2.26 -7.35
N LYS A 201 -17.22 3.51 -6.92
CA LYS A 201 -16.26 4.22 -6.06
C LYS A 201 -16.08 3.56 -4.69
N VAL A 202 -17.19 3.20 -4.03
CA VAL A 202 -17.20 2.53 -2.72
C VAL A 202 -16.49 1.19 -2.78
N VAL A 203 -16.74 0.39 -3.83
CA VAL A 203 -16.07 -0.90 -4.03
C VAL A 203 -14.57 -0.73 -4.24
N ALA A 204 -14.14 0.24 -5.06
CA ALA A 204 -12.72 0.53 -5.24
C ALA A 204 -12.04 0.95 -3.94
N PHE A 205 -12.71 1.78 -3.13
CA PHE A 205 -12.21 2.24 -1.84
C PHE A 205 -12.10 1.09 -0.83
N GLY A 206 -13.11 0.21 -0.74
CA GLY A 206 -13.07 -0.99 0.10
C GLY A 206 -11.98 -1.99 -0.30
N ILE A 207 -11.79 -2.22 -1.61
CA ILE A 207 -10.68 -3.06 -2.12
C ILE A 207 -9.33 -2.39 -1.78
N SER A 208 -9.21 -1.08 -1.93
CA SER A 208 -7.99 -0.36 -1.59
C SER A 208 -7.65 -0.49 -0.09
N ALA A 209 -8.65 -0.37 0.77
CA ALA A 209 -8.51 -0.57 2.22
C ALA A 209 -8.13 -2.02 2.56
N PHE A 210 -8.70 -3.01 1.86
CA PHE A 210 -8.28 -4.41 1.98
C PHE A 210 -6.78 -4.58 1.70
N PHE A 211 -6.28 -4.00 0.62
CA PHE A 211 -4.85 -4.06 0.27
C PHE A 211 -3.96 -3.42 1.34
N ALA A 212 -4.35 -2.24 1.84
CA ALA A 212 -3.63 -1.57 2.91
C ALA A 212 -3.64 -2.41 4.22
N GLY A 213 -4.76 -3.04 4.55
CA GLY A 213 -4.87 -3.92 5.71
C GLY A 213 -4.03 -5.20 5.59
N ILE A 214 -4.00 -5.83 4.41
CA ILE A 214 -3.12 -6.98 4.12
C ILE A 214 -1.65 -6.57 4.27
N ALA A 215 -1.27 -5.40 3.77
CA ALA A 215 0.09 -4.89 3.97
C ALA A 215 0.40 -4.68 5.46
N GLY A 216 -0.56 -4.19 6.25
CA GLY A 216 -0.43 -4.11 7.70
C GLY A 216 -0.20 -5.47 8.35
N GLY A 217 -0.93 -6.50 7.92
CA GLY A 217 -0.68 -7.88 8.37
C GLY A 217 0.68 -8.43 7.93
N MET A 218 1.16 -8.08 6.74
CA MET A 218 2.50 -8.49 6.30
C MET A 218 3.59 -7.90 7.20
N PHE A 219 3.42 -6.67 7.67
CA PHE A 219 4.36 -6.02 8.59
C PHE A 219 4.52 -6.80 9.90
N THR A 220 3.46 -7.45 10.38
CA THR A 220 3.51 -8.26 11.62
C THR A 220 4.33 -9.55 11.47
N LEU A 221 4.73 -9.93 10.26
CA LEU A 221 5.56 -11.13 10.03
C LEU A 221 7.03 -10.93 10.40
N PHE A 222 7.52 -9.69 10.30
CA PHE A 222 8.94 -9.36 10.48
C PHE A 222 9.18 -8.21 11.46
N SER A 223 8.12 -7.54 11.94
CA SER A 223 8.21 -6.57 13.04
C SER A 223 7.58 -7.11 14.31
N THR A 224 8.31 -7.03 15.43
CA THR A 224 7.87 -7.47 16.76
C THR A 224 7.23 -6.37 17.58
N TYR A 225 7.19 -5.14 17.07
CA TYR A 225 6.65 -3.98 17.77
C TYR A 225 6.07 -2.97 16.79
N ILE A 226 4.97 -2.33 17.21
CA ILE A 226 4.40 -1.19 16.50
C ILE A 226 4.12 -0.05 17.47
N HIS A 227 4.56 1.15 17.10
CA HIS A 227 4.22 2.39 17.80
C HIS A 227 3.19 3.18 16.98
N PRO A 228 2.11 3.71 17.60
CA PRO A 228 1.07 4.47 16.89
C PRO A 228 1.59 5.65 16.06
N ASP A 229 2.65 6.33 16.50
CA ASP A 229 3.20 7.50 15.78
C ASP A 229 3.72 7.16 14.37
N SER A 230 4.12 5.91 14.14
CA SER A 230 4.53 5.45 12.81
C SER A 230 3.37 5.31 11.81
N LEU A 231 2.13 5.41 12.28
CA LEU A 231 0.90 5.25 11.50
C LEU A 231 0.22 6.59 11.15
N GLY A 232 0.94 7.70 11.28
CA GLY A 232 0.41 9.04 11.00
C GLY A 232 0.39 9.41 9.52
N PHE A 233 -0.01 10.66 9.25
CA PHE A 233 -0.16 11.23 7.90
C PHE A 233 1.11 11.15 7.04
N GLN A 234 2.29 11.19 7.66
CA GLN A 234 3.57 11.05 6.97
C GLN A 234 3.66 9.75 6.15
N THR A 235 3.12 8.65 6.67
CA THR A 235 3.08 7.36 5.97
C THR A 235 2.17 7.43 4.74
N THR A 236 1.04 8.14 4.82
CA THR A 236 0.18 8.39 3.64
C THR A 236 0.92 9.21 2.58
N ILE A 237 1.64 10.27 2.97
CA ILE A 237 2.44 11.08 2.03
C ILE A 237 3.52 10.22 1.36
N LEU A 238 4.23 9.40 2.13
CA LEU A 238 5.25 8.50 1.62
C LEU A 238 4.69 7.58 0.53
N VAL A 239 3.57 6.91 0.80
CA VAL A 239 2.92 6.00 -0.16
C VAL A 239 2.37 6.77 -1.37
N LEU A 240 1.79 7.95 -1.16
CA LEU A 240 1.35 8.82 -2.25
C LEU A 240 2.52 9.17 -3.17
N THR A 241 3.65 9.58 -2.59
CA THR A 241 4.86 9.91 -3.36
C THR A 241 5.40 8.72 -4.10
N MET A 242 5.46 7.52 -3.49
CA MET A 242 5.83 6.28 -4.19
C MET A 242 4.97 6.05 -5.44
N VAL A 243 3.64 6.19 -5.32
CA VAL A 243 2.71 5.95 -6.43
C VAL A 243 2.77 7.05 -7.49
N VAL A 244 2.89 8.32 -7.10
CA VAL A 244 2.96 9.46 -8.03
C VAL A 244 4.29 9.46 -8.80
N VAL A 245 5.42 9.26 -8.10
CA VAL A 245 6.74 9.14 -8.71
C VAL A 245 6.80 7.92 -9.63
N GLY A 246 6.20 6.80 -9.22
CA GLY A 246 6.07 5.60 -10.04
C GLY A 246 5.19 5.79 -11.29
N GLY A 247 4.18 6.65 -11.20
CA GLY A 247 3.24 6.98 -12.28
C GLY A 247 1.82 6.49 -12.00
N LEU A 248 0.89 7.45 -11.95
CA LEU A 248 -0.53 7.20 -11.73
C LEU A 248 -1.15 6.42 -12.91
N GLY A 249 -1.90 5.36 -12.60
CA GLY A 249 -2.57 4.56 -13.63
C GLY A 249 -1.71 3.45 -14.26
N SER A 250 -0.56 3.12 -13.67
CA SER A 250 0.24 1.94 -14.06
C SER A 250 0.55 1.03 -12.87
N ILE A 251 0.19 -0.25 -12.96
CA ILE A 251 0.58 -1.27 -11.97
C ILE A 251 2.10 -1.39 -11.88
N GLY A 252 2.80 -1.36 -13.02
CA GLY A 252 4.26 -1.38 -13.05
C GLY A 252 4.88 -0.13 -12.44
N GLY A 253 4.21 1.03 -12.60
CA GLY A 253 4.58 2.27 -11.96
C GLY A 253 4.47 2.18 -10.43
N ALA A 254 3.36 1.63 -9.92
CA ALA A 254 3.18 1.45 -8.48
C ALA A 254 4.26 0.56 -7.83
N VAL A 255 4.60 -0.56 -8.48
CA VAL A 255 5.67 -1.46 -8.00
C VAL A 255 7.06 -0.79 -8.11
N GLY A 256 7.37 -0.21 -9.27
CA GLY A 256 8.65 0.44 -9.49
C GLY A 256 8.86 1.67 -8.59
N GLY A 257 7.80 2.44 -8.35
CA GLY A 257 7.79 3.59 -7.44
C GLY A 257 8.01 3.19 -5.99
N ALA A 258 7.33 2.13 -5.51
CA ALA A 258 7.55 1.60 -4.16
C ALA A 258 9.01 1.17 -3.94
N ILE A 259 9.60 0.46 -4.91
CA ILE A 259 10.99 -0.01 -4.82
C ILE A 259 11.98 1.16 -4.92
N ALA A 260 11.87 1.98 -5.97
CA ALA A 260 12.83 3.07 -6.22
C ALA A 260 12.76 4.14 -5.13
N PHE A 261 11.56 4.62 -4.81
CA PHE A 261 11.38 5.65 -3.79
C PHE A 261 11.55 5.10 -2.38
N GLY A 262 11.25 3.82 -2.14
CA GLY A 262 11.55 3.16 -0.87
C GLY A 262 13.05 3.07 -0.60
N LEU A 263 13.87 2.79 -1.61
CA LEU A 263 15.33 2.83 -1.48
C LEU A 263 15.85 4.25 -1.22
N ILE A 264 15.31 5.26 -1.92
CA ILE A 264 15.63 6.67 -1.65
C ILE A 264 15.27 7.04 -0.20
N SER A 265 14.08 6.65 0.24
CA SER A 265 13.59 6.88 1.60
C SER A 265 14.50 6.27 2.65
N GLU A 266 15.00 5.06 2.40
CA GLU A 266 15.93 4.38 3.28
C GLU A 266 17.28 5.12 3.39
N LEU A 267 17.79 5.67 2.28
CA LEU A 267 19.00 6.50 2.29
C LEU A 267 18.78 7.80 3.09
N LEU A 268 17.59 8.40 2.98
CA LEU A 268 17.20 9.63 3.69
C LEU A 268 16.92 9.40 5.18
N ARG A 269 16.74 8.14 5.62
CA ARG A 269 16.45 7.79 7.02
C ARG A 269 17.50 8.28 8.01
N GLN A 270 18.72 8.54 7.55
CA GLN A 270 19.81 9.08 8.37
C GLN A 270 19.56 10.53 8.82
N ALA A 271 18.61 11.24 8.20
CA ALA A 271 18.29 12.63 8.50
C ALA A 271 16.76 12.86 8.54
N PRO A 272 16.07 12.42 9.62
CA PRO A 272 14.61 12.43 9.71
C PRO A 272 13.98 13.82 9.46
N SER A 273 14.62 14.89 9.95
CA SER A 273 14.15 16.27 9.78
C SER A 273 14.12 16.73 8.32
N PHE A 274 15.06 16.24 7.50
CA PHE A 274 15.13 16.57 6.07
C PHE A 274 14.27 15.63 5.22
N GLN A 275 13.94 14.45 5.74
CA GLN A 275 13.19 13.42 5.02
C GLN A 275 11.79 13.91 4.62
N GLU A 276 11.07 14.58 5.51
CA GLU A 276 9.72 15.12 5.25
C GLU A 276 9.72 16.20 4.18
N ILE A 277 10.65 17.15 4.30
CA ILE A 277 10.83 18.24 3.34
C ILE A 277 11.18 17.65 1.96
N ALA A 278 12.07 16.67 1.92
CA ALA A 278 12.47 16.00 0.69
C ALA A 278 11.29 15.26 0.04
N TYR A 279 10.45 14.57 0.81
CA TYR A 279 9.26 13.90 0.26
C TYR A 279 8.31 14.88 -0.42
N GLY A 280 7.99 15.99 0.23
CA GLY A 280 7.15 17.04 -0.34
C GLY A 280 7.78 17.68 -1.57
N ALA A 281 9.08 18.02 -1.52
CA ALA A 281 9.79 18.61 -2.64
C ALA A 281 9.86 17.68 -3.85
N ILE A 282 10.17 16.40 -3.65
CA ILE A 282 10.20 15.39 -4.73
C ILE A 282 8.80 15.23 -5.33
N LEU A 283 7.76 15.15 -4.50
CA LEU A 283 6.38 15.04 -4.97
C LEU A 283 6.01 16.24 -5.87
N ILE A 284 6.26 17.47 -5.41
CA ILE A 284 5.98 18.69 -6.19
C ILE A 284 6.78 18.70 -7.51
N LEU A 285 8.07 18.38 -7.45
CA LEU A 285 8.96 18.36 -8.61
C LEU A 285 8.46 17.35 -9.67
N PHE A 286 8.09 16.15 -9.24
CA PHE A 286 7.58 15.12 -10.15
C PHE A 286 6.20 15.47 -10.70
N MET A 287 5.32 16.05 -9.90
CA MET A 287 4.02 16.51 -10.41
C MET A 287 4.16 17.63 -11.45
N MET A 288 5.14 18.52 -11.28
CA MET A 288 5.39 19.63 -12.20
C MET A 288 6.11 19.20 -13.49
N TYR A 289 7.15 18.36 -13.39
CA TYR A 289 8.01 18.04 -14.53
C TYR A 289 7.78 16.66 -15.14
N ALA A 290 7.19 15.72 -14.41
CA ALA A 290 6.95 14.34 -14.85
C ALA A 290 5.56 13.83 -14.43
N PRO A 291 4.45 14.47 -14.85
CA PRO A 291 3.09 14.15 -14.38
C PRO A 291 2.61 12.73 -14.75
N LYS A 292 3.25 12.07 -15.72
CA LYS A 292 2.98 10.67 -16.08
C LYS A 292 3.81 9.65 -15.26
N GLY A 293 4.69 10.13 -14.37
CA GLY A 293 5.61 9.33 -13.56
C GLY A 293 6.96 9.04 -14.22
N LEU A 294 7.91 8.56 -13.42
CA LEU A 294 9.30 8.27 -13.80
C LEU A 294 9.39 7.25 -14.93
N PHE A 295 8.59 6.18 -14.85
CA PHE A 295 8.64 5.09 -15.83
C PHE A 295 8.06 5.47 -17.20
N ALA A 296 7.10 6.41 -17.23
CA ALA A 296 6.60 6.97 -18.48
C ALA A 296 7.60 7.95 -19.10
N PHE A 297 8.22 8.80 -18.28
CA PHE A 297 9.26 9.74 -18.72
C PHE A 297 10.46 9.03 -19.36
N LEU A 298 10.93 7.94 -18.74
CA LEU A 298 12.01 7.11 -19.30
C LEU A 298 11.59 6.45 -20.62
N ALA A 299 10.37 5.90 -20.71
CA ALA A 299 9.89 5.26 -21.93
C ALA A 299 9.77 6.23 -23.12
N ASP A 300 9.33 7.47 -22.89
CA ASP A 300 9.22 8.50 -23.92
C ASP A 300 10.61 8.95 -24.40
N ARG A 301 11.61 9.03 -23.51
CA ARG A 301 12.99 9.38 -23.88
C ARG A 301 13.70 8.27 -24.67
N PHE A 302 13.45 7.00 -24.34
CA PHE A 302 13.96 5.86 -25.12
C PHE A 302 13.29 5.72 -26.50
N ARG A 303 12.03 6.18 -26.66
CA ARG A 303 11.38 6.24 -27.97
C ARG A 303 11.88 7.41 -28.82
N GLY A 304 12.16 8.56 -28.22
CA GLY A 304 12.80 9.70 -28.92
C GLY A 304 14.20 9.37 -29.46
N ALA A 305 14.98 8.59 -28.73
CA ALA A 305 16.33 8.16 -29.16
C ALA A 305 16.35 7.07 -30.25
N ARG A 306 15.19 6.46 -30.57
CA ARG A 306 15.07 5.48 -31.67
C ARG A 306 14.67 6.11 -33.02
N HIS A 307 14.37 7.41 -33.03
CA HIS A 307 13.98 8.18 -34.20
C HIS A 307 14.96 9.33 -34.53
N ALA A 308 16.12 9.35 -33.89
CA ALA A 308 17.27 10.21 -34.20
C ALA A 308 18.44 9.33 -34.64
#